data_AF-A0A538NZN7-F1
#
_entry.id   AF-A0A538NZN7-F1
#
_cell.length_a   1.000
_cell.length_b   1.000
_cell.length_c   1.000
_cell.angle_alpha   90.00
_cell.angle_beta   90.00
_cell.angle_gamma   90.00
#
_symmetry.space_group_name_H-M   'P 1'
#
loop_
_entity.id
_entity.type
_entity.pdbx_description
1 polymer ?
#
loop_
_entity_poly.entity_id
_entity_poly.type
_entity_poly.pdbx_seq_one_letter_code
_entity_poly.pdbx_strand_id
1 'polypeptide(L)'
;MRKRANQITHHSFVVLFALAAFASAGQTNAQSQRNQTKASPALQSPGAKQGLDFSVGGRGLDSLSFNGQSLLCSPQSGELQPWKSVFRAALDALLPHKSPPVITANKQTNSIELAYAWGRVSCAYGKEGDRLTMRIEVSNGGTEELDELSLRLMELNFPSVPDGGTLEAGMFGFGFKETLRPLYEYPAVADPQFVVPIVRVDYGTGALNFCSDDLKCSLSVPYSTNPPAKTSYPFIMNCHEIKPGSLATFNISLRFGPANSRVPDLSHDVLERYAEKYPFQINWTDRRPIGAIFLASSAIEVATNPRRWILNSGKIDITTDQGKRVFREALLRLADNSINVLKDANAQGMITWDPEGQEFPAACYYGDPRLTPTLASETEFGGEGRASVIDQYFAKFRVA
;
A
#
# COMPACT_ATOMS: atom_id res chain seq x y z
N MET A 1 -4.26 -23.13 54.09
CA MET A 1 -3.28 -22.23 53.41
C MET A 1 -3.76 -21.97 51.99
N ARG A 2 -3.90 -20.68 51.64
CA ARG A 2 -4.69 -20.15 50.51
C ARG A 2 -4.07 -20.47 49.14
N LYS A 3 -4.86 -21.04 48.23
CA LYS A 3 -4.65 -20.99 46.77
C LYS A 3 -5.17 -19.65 46.27
N ARG A 4 -4.34 -18.86 45.57
CA ARG A 4 -4.78 -17.71 44.77
C ARG A 4 -4.95 -18.17 43.32
N ALA A 5 -6.18 -18.10 42.83
CA ALA A 5 -6.50 -18.12 41.42
C ALA A 5 -6.47 -16.67 40.92
N ASN A 6 -5.69 -16.39 39.89
CA ASN A 6 -5.76 -15.12 39.16
C ASN A 6 -6.82 -15.29 38.05
N GLN A 7 -7.93 -14.57 38.19
CA GLN A 7 -8.88 -14.31 37.11
C GLN A 7 -8.28 -13.26 36.18
N ILE A 8 -8.08 -13.61 34.91
CA ILE A 8 -7.87 -12.66 33.82
C ILE A 8 -9.24 -12.47 33.17
N THR A 9 -9.81 -11.28 33.33
CA THR A 9 -11.06 -10.85 32.67
C THR A 9 -10.77 -10.48 31.22
N HIS A 10 -11.23 -11.32 30.28
CA HIS A 10 -11.35 -10.95 28.88
C HIS A 10 -12.59 -10.07 28.68
N HIS A 11 -12.40 -8.80 28.31
CA HIS A 11 -13.48 -7.98 27.76
C HIS A 11 -13.57 -8.22 26.26
N SER A 12 -14.48 -9.12 25.87
CA SER A 12 -14.92 -9.28 24.48
C SER A 12 -15.96 -8.20 24.16
N PHE A 13 -15.61 -7.28 23.26
CA PHE A 13 -16.59 -6.36 22.66
C PHE A 13 -17.23 -7.06 21.45
N VAL A 14 -18.49 -7.47 21.60
CA VAL A 14 -19.33 -8.00 20.53
C VAL A 14 -20.20 -6.85 20.03
N VAL A 15 -20.02 -6.44 18.78
CA VAL A 15 -20.97 -5.56 18.07
C VAL A 15 -21.82 -6.44 17.15
N LEU A 16 -23.09 -6.62 17.51
CA LEU A 16 -24.10 -7.28 16.69
C LEU A 16 -24.52 -6.35 15.52
N PHE A 17 -24.39 -6.83 14.29
CA PHE A 17 -25.10 -6.29 13.13
C PHE A 17 -26.37 -7.11 12.89
N ALA A 18 -27.53 -6.47 12.97
CA ALA A 18 -28.81 -7.05 12.56
C ALA A 18 -29.03 -6.80 11.06
N LEU A 19 -29.09 -7.88 10.28
CA LEU A 19 -29.52 -7.89 8.88
C LEU A 19 -31.06 -8.00 8.84
N ALA A 20 -31.73 -6.99 8.29
CA ALA A 20 -33.13 -7.10 7.91
C ALA A 20 -33.21 -7.52 6.43
N ALA A 21 -33.68 -8.75 6.22
CA ALA A 21 -34.08 -9.26 4.92
C ALA A 21 -35.39 -8.62 4.49
N PHE A 22 -35.49 -8.20 3.22
CA PHE A 22 -36.78 -8.11 2.54
C PHE A 22 -36.74 -8.87 1.23
N ALA A 23 -37.82 -9.62 1.06
CA ALA A 23 -38.03 -10.69 0.10
C ALA A 23 -38.16 -10.20 -1.34
N SER A 24 -37.74 -11.10 -2.22
CA SER A 24 -38.12 -11.18 -3.62
C SER A 24 -39.64 -11.22 -3.81
N ALA A 25 -40.14 -10.44 -4.77
CA ALA A 25 -41.34 -10.76 -5.53
C ALA A 25 -40.97 -10.64 -7.01
N GLY A 26 -41.11 -11.76 -7.73
CA GLY A 26 -40.82 -11.85 -9.17
C GLY A 26 -42.01 -11.46 -10.04
N GLN A 27 -41.87 -11.87 -11.32
CA GLN A 27 -42.72 -11.63 -12.49
C GLN A 27 -42.30 -10.39 -13.31
N THR A 28 -42.14 -10.43 -14.63
CA THR A 28 -42.50 -11.42 -15.66
C THR A 28 -41.75 -11.08 -16.96
N ASN A 29 -41.41 -12.11 -17.74
CA ASN A 29 -41.07 -11.97 -19.16
C ASN A 29 -42.27 -11.41 -19.92
N ALA A 30 -42.08 -10.32 -20.66
CA ALA A 30 -42.94 -9.93 -21.76
C ALA A 30 -42.10 -9.25 -22.85
N GLN A 31 -41.80 -10.07 -23.87
CA GLN A 31 -41.21 -9.68 -25.14
C GLN A 31 -42.26 -8.85 -25.90
N SER A 32 -41.96 -7.59 -26.21
CA SER A 32 -42.82 -6.73 -27.03
C SER A 32 -42.05 -6.15 -28.20
N GLN A 33 -42.74 -6.13 -29.33
CA GLN A 33 -42.25 -5.97 -30.69
C GLN A 33 -41.60 -4.61 -30.97
N ARG A 34 -40.53 -4.66 -31.75
CA ARG A 34 -39.79 -3.51 -32.28
C ARG A 34 -40.56 -2.92 -33.46
N ASN A 35 -41.30 -1.83 -33.26
CA ASN A 35 -41.75 -0.96 -34.34
C ASN A 35 -40.60 -0.03 -34.74
N GLN A 36 -40.09 -0.20 -35.97
CA GLN A 36 -39.15 0.73 -36.58
C GLN A 36 -39.84 2.06 -36.86
N THR A 37 -39.46 3.10 -36.12
CA THR A 37 -39.74 4.49 -36.50
C THR A 37 -38.43 5.15 -36.91
N LYS A 38 -38.46 5.76 -38.10
CA LYS A 38 -37.35 6.39 -38.81
C LYS A 38 -36.72 7.50 -37.95
N ALA A 39 -35.49 7.30 -37.50
CA ALA A 39 -34.76 8.27 -36.68
C ALA A 39 -34.24 9.43 -37.55
N SER A 40 -34.54 10.66 -37.12
CA SER A 40 -33.88 11.89 -37.57
C SER A 40 -32.37 11.83 -37.29
N PRO A 41 -31.54 12.62 -38.01
CA PRO A 41 -30.08 12.54 -37.88
C PRO A 41 -29.67 12.86 -36.44
N ALA A 42 -28.98 11.91 -35.81
CA ALA A 42 -28.35 12.14 -34.51
C ALA A 42 -27.38 13.31 -34.63
N LEU A 43 -27.59 14.36 -33.84
CA LEU A 43 -26.54 15.33 -33.57
C LEU A 43 -25.32 14.54 -33.08
N GLN A 44 -24.22 14.62 -33.84
CA GLN A 44 -22.95 14.05 -33.44
C GLN A 44 -22.56 14.64 -32.09
N SER A 45 -22.47 13.79 -31.06
CA SER A 45 -21.92 14.17 -29.77
C SER A 45 -20.53 14.80 -30.00
N PRO A 46 -20.20 15.90 -29.31
CA PRO A 46 -18.86 16.48 -29.38
C PRO A 46 -17.82 15.38 -29.10
N GLY A 47 -16.75 15.33 -29.91
CA GLY A 47 -15.68 14.35 -29.73
C GLY A 47 -15.15 14.37 -28.29
N ALA A 48 -14.82 13.19 -27.76
CA ALA A 48 -14.31 13.05 -26.40
C ALA A 48 -13.09 13.98 -26.20
N LYS A 49 -13.16 14.85 -25.19
CA LYS A 49 -12.05 15.74 -24.82
C LYS A 49 -10.84 14.90 -24.44
N GLN A 50 -9.71 15.12 -25.12
CA GLN A 50 -8.45 14.47 -24.80
C GLN A 50 -7.73 15.18 -23.65
N GLY A 51 -7.02 14.41 -22.82
CA GLY A 51 -6.25 14.90 -21.67
C GLY A 51 -7.10 15.19 -20.43
N LEU A 52 -6.45 15.80 -19.44
CA LEU A 52 -7.04 16.23 -18.17
C LEU A 52 -7.97 17.43 -18.37
N ASP A 53 -9.16 17.42 -17.76
CA ASP A 53 -10.06 18.58 -17.69
C ASP A 53 -10.72 18.66 -16.32
N PHE A 54 -10.90 19.86 -15.77
CA PHE A 54 -11.51 20.07 -14.46
C PHE A 54 -12.16 21.44 -14.33
N SER A 55 -13.04 21.58 -13.35
CA SER A 55 -13.63 22.85 -12.95
C SER A 55 -13.65 23.00 -11.43
N VAL A 56 -13.38 24.21 -10.94
CA VAL A 56 -13.41 24.53 -9.51
C VAL A 56 -14.77 25.14 -9.15
N GLY A 57 -15.41 24.54 -8.15
CA GLY A 57 -16.66 24.98 -7.57
C GLY A 57 -16.48 25.82 -6.31
N GLY A 58 -17.56 25.92 -5.54
CA GLY A 58 -17.56 26.68 -4.28
C GLY A 58 -16.69 26.05 -3.19
N ARG A 59 -16.60 24.71 -3.15
CA ARG A 59 -16.01 23.95 -2.03
C ARG A 59 -14.88 23.00 -2.44
N GLY A 60 -14.47 23.03 -3.71
CA GLY A 60 -13.46 22.13 -4.26
C GLY A 60 -13.64 21.97 -5.76
N LEU A 61 -13.43 20.76 -6.28
CA LEU A 61 -13.67 20.46 -7.68
C LEU A 61 -15.16 20.17 -7.92
N ASP A 62 -15.77 20.84 -8.91
CA ASP A 62 -17.11 20.48 -9.41
C ASP A 62 -17.03 19.34 -10.44
N SER A 63 -15.92 19.27 -11.18
CA SER A 63 -15.66 18.22 -12.16
C SER A 63 -14.17 17.91 -12.26
N LEU A 64 -13.86 16.65 -12.58
CA LEU A 64 -12.53 16.17 -12.92
C LEU A 64 -12.70 15.01 -13.89
N SER A 65 -12.01 15.07 -15.02
CA SER A 65 -12.04 14.03 -16.04
C SER A 65 -10.68 13.89 -16.71
N PHE A 66 -10.41 12.70 -17.23
CA PHE A 66 -9.22 12.42 -18.01
C PHE A 66 -9.60 11.60 -19.24
N ASN A 67 -9.21 12.07 -20.44
CA ASN A 67 -9.59 11.45 -21.71
C ASN A 67 -11.10 11.22 -21.85
N GLY A 68 -11.91 12.19 -21.39
CA GLY A 68 -13.37 12.14 -21.43
C GLY A 68 -14.02 11.25 -20.36
N GLN A 69 -13.23 10.49 -19.58
CA GLN A 69 -13.75 9.71 -18.45
C GLN A 69 -13.90 10.62 -17.23
N SER A 70 -15.13 10.83 -16.76
CA SER A 70 -15.37 11.52 -15.48
C SER A 70 -14.87 10.66 -14.33
N LEU A 71 -14.14 11.27 -13.40
CA LEU A 71 -13.59 10.65 -12.20
C LEU A 71 -14.23 11.17 -10.91
N LEU A 72 -15.08 12.20 -10.99
CA LEU A 72 -15.95 12.60 -9.87
C LEU A 72 -17.38 12.14 -10.14
N CYS A 73 -18.01 11.55 -9.13
CA CYS A 73 -19.44 11.22 -9.16
C CYS A 73 -20.33 12.46 -9.07
N SER A 74 -19.89 13.45 -8.29
CA SER A 74 -20.63 14.67 -8.03
C SER A 74 -19.70 15.77 -7.48
N PRO A 75 -20.14 17.04 -7.46
CA PRO A 75 -19.42 18.11 -6.78
C PRO A 75 -19.11 17.82 -5.30
N GLN A 76 -20.00 17.11 -4.59
CA GLN A 76 -19.77 16.70 -3.19
C GLN A 76 -18.55 15.78 -3.03
N SER A 77 -18.25 15.01 -4.08
CA SER A 77 -17.07 14.13 -4.11
C SER A 77 -15.79 14.95 -4.28
N GLY A 78 -15.84 16.09 -4.96
CA GLY A 78 -14.70 16.99 -5.13
C GLY A 78 -14.48 18.00 -4.01
N GLU A 79 -15.30 17.97 -2.94
CA GLU A 79 -15.17 18.91 -1.82
C GLU A 79 -13.90 18.68 -1.00
N LEU A 80 -13.13 19.76 -0.83
CA LEU A 80 -12.05 19.87 0.14
C LEU A 80 -12.66 20.00 1.54
N GLN A 81 -12.25 19.13 2.45
CA GLN A 81 -12.70 19.21 3.84
C GLN A 81 -11.77 18.45 4.80
N PRO A 82 -11.75 18.82 6.09
CA PRO A 82 -11.18 17.99 7.14
C PRO A 82 -11.73 16.58 7.06
N TRP A 83 -10.81 15.61 7.00
CA TRP A 83 -11.18 14.22 7.02
C TRP A 83 -11.46 13.79 8.45
N LYS A 84 -12.70 13.39 8.71
CA LYS A 84 -13.08 12.78 9.98
C LYS A 84 -13.04 11.28 9.77
N SER A 85 -12.15 10.59 10.48
CA SER A 85 -12.25 9.14 10.66
C SER A 85 -13.67 8.78 11.07
N VAL A 86 -14.22 7.66 10.61
CA VAL A 86 -15.57 7.18 10.97
C VAL A 86 -15.77 7.17 12.50
N PHE A 87 -14.72 6.83 13.25
CA PHE A 87 -14.70 6.89 14.71
C PHE A 87 -14.87 8.32 15.24
N ARG A 88 -14.16 9.28 14.63
CA ARG A 88 -14.22 10.71 15.00
C ARG A 88 -15.49 11.38 14.52
N ALA A 89 -16.08 10.92 13.41
CA ALA A 89 -17.39 11.36 12.93
C ALA A 89 -18.52 10.91 13.86
N ALA A 90 -18.48 9.67 14.36
CA ALA A 90 -19.41 9.17 15.38
C ALA A 90 -19.27 9.94 16.71
N LEU A 91 -18.04 10.27 17.10
CA LEU A 91 -17.77 11.08 18.30
C LEU A 91 -18.25 12.53 18.14
N ASP A 92 -17.99 13.15 16.97
CA ASP A 92 -18.42 14.51 16.66
C ASP A 92 -19.95 14.64 16.52
N ALA A 93 -20.65 13.57 16.10
CA ALA A 93 -22.11 13.53 16.04
C ALA A 93 -22.77 13.57 17.42
N LEU A 94 -22.01 13.23 18.48
CA LEU A 94 -22.45 13.30 19.87
C LEU A 94 -22.14 14.66 20.53
N LEU A 95 -21.46 15.58 19.83
CA LEU A 95 -21.09 16.89 20.35
C LEU A 95 -21.90 18.02 19.66
N PRO A 96 -22.29 19.09 20.39
CA PRO A 96 -23.16 20.14 19.85
C PRO A 96 -22.54 20.86 18.65
N HIS A 97 -23.41 21.20 17.70
CA HIS A 97 -23.14 21.71 16.36
C HIS A 97 -21.95 22.67 16.24
N LYS A 98 -20.90 22.23 15.52
CA LYS A 98 -19.91 23.14 14.93
C LYS A 98 -20.53 23.85 13.74
N SER A 99 -20.43 25.18 13.71
CA SER A 99 -20.82 25.98 12.56
C SER A 99 -20.12 25.48 11.28
N PRO A 100 -20.82 25.42 10.14
CA PRO A 100 -20.19 25.10 8.87
C PRO A 100 -19.11 26.16 8.54
N PRO A 101 -18.05 25.78 7.82
CA PRO A 101 -17.00 26.73 7.46
C PRO A 101 -17.56 27.86 6.59
N VAL A 102 -17.00 29.06 6.74
CA VAL A 102 -17.25 30.14 5.79
C VAL A 102 -16.44 29.87 4.54
N ILE A 103 -17.10 29.92 3.38
CA ILE A 103 -16.55 29.51 2.11
C ILE A 103 -16.38 30.74 1.22
N THR A 104 -15.16 30.95 0.72
CA THR A 104 -14.88 31.95 -0.31
C THR A 104 -14.24 31.27 -1.50
N ALA A 105 -14.89 31.33 -2.66
CA ALA A 105 -14.36 30.79 -3.90
C ALA A 105 -13.99 31.92 -4.87
N ASN A 106 -12.81 31.83 -5.47
CA ASN A 106 -12.36 32.74 -6.50
C ASN A 106 -12.17 31.98 -7.81
N LYS A 107 -13.11 32.18 -8.73
CA LYS A 107 -13.09 31.56 -10.07
C LYS A 107 -11.97 32.09 -10.97
N GLN A 108 -11.47 33.31 -10.72
CA GLN A 108 -10.39 33.89 -11.53
C GLN A 108 -9.04 33.23 -11.22
N THR A 109 -8.85 32.83 -9.96
CA THR A 109 -7.62 32.18 -9.48
C THR A 109 -7.77 30.67 -9.29
N ASN A 110 -8.92 30.09 -9.67
CA ASN A 110 -9.25 28.67 -9.43
C ASN A 110 -8.94 28.24 -8.00
N SER A 111 -9.35 29.05 -7.02
CA SER A 111 -9.00 28.82 -5.62
C SER A 111 -10.22 28.85 -4.71
N ILE A 112 -10.12 28.13 -3.61
CA ILE A 112 -11.11 28.12 -2.53
C ILE A 112 -10.41 28.44 -1.21
N GLU A 113 -11.16 29.04 -0.30
CA GLU A 113 -10.79 29.26 1.09
C GLU A 113 -11.93 28.79 2.00
N LEU A 114 -11.57 27.99 3.00
CA LEU A 114 -12.46 27.43 4.01
C LEU A 114 -11.99 27.94 5.37
N ALA A 115 -12.82 28.77 6.02
CA ALA A 115 -12.53 29.27 7.36
C ALA A 115 -13.24 28.43 8.43
N TYR A 116 -12.47 27.98 9.42
CA TYR A 116 -12.89 27.19 10.57
C TYR A 116 -12.65 27.98 11.86
N ALA A 117 -13.26 27.54 12.96
CA ALA A 117 -13.02 28.15 14.27
C ALA A 117 -11.54 28.08 14.72
N TRP A 118 -10.78 27.08 14.26
CA TRP A 118 -9.37 26.89 14.60
C TRP A 118 -8.40 27.54 13.61
N GLY A 119 -8.86 28.00 12.44
CA GLY A 119 -7.95 28.43 11.38
C GLY A 119 -8.57 28.45 10.00
N ARG A 120 -7.74 28.34 8.97
CA ARG A 120 -8.17 28.39 7.56
C ARG A 120 -7.43 27.35 6.74
N VAL A 121 -8.10 26.86 5.71
CA VAL A 121 -7.53 26.02 4.66
C VAL A 121 -7.85 26.68 3.33
N SER A 122 -6.85 26.95 2.52
CA SER A 122 -7.03 27.36 1.14
C SER A 122 -6.43 26.33 0.19
N CYS A 123 -6.98 26.24 -1.01
CA CYS A 123 -6.44 25.43 -2.09
C CYS A 123 -6.55 26.21 -3.39
N ALA A 124 -5.41 26.39 -4.07
CA ALA A 124 -5.35 26.88 -5.43
C ALA A 124 -5.09 25.72 -6.39
N TYR A 125 -6.01 25.52 -7.34
CA TYR A 125 -5.93 24.47 -8.35
C TYR A 125 -5.26 25.02 -9.62
N GLY A 126 -4.35 24.23 -10.19
CA GLY A 126 -3.65 24.54 -11.43
C GLY A 126 -3.56 23.34 -12.36
N LYS A 127 -3.19 23.59 -13.61
CA LYS A 127 -3.03 22.55 -14.63
C LYS A 127 -1.69 22.70 -15.33
N GLU A 128 -0.97 21.60 -15.46
CA GLU A 128 0.26 21.51 -16.27
C GLU A 128 0.22 20.23 -17.11
N GLY A 129 -0.20 20.35 -18.39
CA GLY A 129 -0.48 19.17 -19.21
C GLY A 129 -1.55 18.29 -18.55
N ASP A 130 -1.22 17.01 -18.31
CA ASP A 130 -2.08 16.04 -17.63
C ASP A 130 -1.85 15.96 -16.10
N ARG A 131 -1.25 17.02 -15.53
CA ARG A 131 -1.09 17.20 -14.09
C ARG A 131 -2.08 18.22 -13.54
N LEU A 132 -2.89 17.81 -12.57
CA LEU A 132 -3.60 18.71 -11.67
C LEU A 132 -2.68 19.05 -10.51
N THR A 133 -2.39 20.33 -10.30
CA THR A 133 -1.61 20.83 -9.16
C THR A 133 -2.54 21.44 -8.12
N MET A 134 -2.24 21.21 -6.85
CA MET A 134 -2.95 21.78 -5.70
C MET A 134 -1.91 22.39 -4.77
N ARG A 135 -1.95 23.73 -4.66
CA ARG A 135 -1.21 24.44 -3.61
C ARG A 135 -2.15 24.64 -2.44
N ILE A 136 -1.87 23.97 -1.34
CA ILE A 136 -2.71 23.95 -0.15
C ILE A 136 -2.00 24.75 0.94
N GLU A 137 -2.72 25.72 1.51
CA GLU A 137 -2.21 26.51 2.63
C GLU A 137 -3.11 26.31 3.84
N VAL A 138 -2.50 26.00 4.98
CA VAL A 138 -3.18 25.77 6.24
C VAL A 138 -2.66 26.78 7.26
N SER A 139 -3.54 27.68 7.70
CA SER A 139 -3.22 28.64 8.77
C SER A 139 -3.87 28.17 10.07
N ASN A 140 -3.07 28.05 11.13
CA ASN A 140 -3.59 27.80 12.48
C ASN A 140 -3.82 29.14 13.21
N GLY A 141 -5.08 29.52 13.38
CA GLY A 141 -5.47 30.73 14.10
C GLY A 141 -5.73 30.51 15.59
N GLY A 142 -5.61 29.26 16.06
CA GLY A 142 -5.80 28.89 17.45
C GLY A 142 -4.58 29.15 18.33
N THR A 143 -4.72 28.84 19.61
CA THR A 143 -3.64 28.94 20.63
C THR A 143 -2.87 27.64 20.79
N GLU A 144 -3.42 26.51 20.32
CA GLU A 144 -2.83 25.17 20.42
C GLU A 144 -2.24 24.75 19.07
N GLU A 145 -1.18 23.94 19.11
CA GLU A 145 -0.61 23.33 17.91
C GLU A 145 -1.57 22.32 17.29
N LEU A 146 -1.58 22.25 15.95
CA LEU A 146 -2.26 21.16 15.25
C LEU A 146 -1.25 20.03 15.02
N ASP A 147 -1.22 19.07 15.95
CA ASP A 147 -0.34 17.90 15.87
C ASP A 147 -0.55 17.10 14.58
N GLU A 148 -1.81 16.97 14.17
CA GLU A 148 -2.21 16.31 12.93
C GLU A 148 -3.49 16.94 12.37
N LEU A 149 -3.46 17.23 11.07
CA LEU A 149 -4.62 17.61 10.29
C LEU A 149 -4.71 16.75 9.02
N SER A 150 -5.75 15.93 8.96
CA SER A 150 -6.12 15.19 7.75
C SER A 150 -7.10 16.00 6.91
N LEU A 151 -6.81 16.16 5.62
CA LEU A 151 -7.69 16.82 4.65
C LEU A 151 -8.04 15.85 3.55
N ARG A 152 -9.35 15.59 3.36
CA ARG A 152 -9.84 14.95 2.14
C ARG A 152 -9.84 16.01 1.04
N LEU A 153 -9.03 15.79 0.01
CA LEU A 153 -8.92 16.68 -1.13
C LEU A 153 -10.07 16.47 -2.12
N MET A 154 -10.41 15.20 -2.34
CA MET A 154 -11.50 14.73 -3.18
C MET A 154 -11.75 13.24 -2.96
N GLU A 155 -12.79 12.70 -3.59
CA GLU A 155 -13.12 11.29 -3.70
C GLU A 155 -13.30 10.95 -5.18
N LEU A 156 -12.46 10.05 -5.68
CA LEU A 156 -12.48 9.66 -7.08
C LEU A 156 -13.26 8.36 -7.26
N ASN A 157 -14.06 8.31 -8.31
CA ASN A 157 -14.77 7.13 -8.75
C ASN A 157 -14.20 6.62 -10.07
N PHE A 158 -13.64 5.42 -10.03
CA PHE A 158 -13.00 4.77 -11.16
C PHE A 158 -13.99 3.94 -11.99
N PRO A 159 -13.76 3.75 -13.30
CA PRO A 159 -14.63 2.96 -14.17
C PRO A 159 -14.61 1.45 -13.87
N SER A 160 -13.55 0.98 -13.21
CA SER A 160 -13.40 -0.39 -12.73
C SER A 160 -12.71 -0.39 -11.37
N VAL A 161 -12.69 -1.54 -10.69
CA VAL A 161 -11.89 -1.71 -9.48
C VAL A 161 -10.43 -1.42 -9.83
N PRO A 162 -9.81 -0.40 -9.24
CA PRO A 162 -8.44 -0.06 -9.57
C PRO A 162 -7.46 -0.96 -8.81
N ASP A 163 -6.33 -1.24 -9.45
CA ASP A 163 -5.16 -1.74 -8.76
C ASP A 163 -4.29 -0.56 -8.30
N GLY A 164 -3.59 -0.70 -7.20
CA GLY A 164 -2.78 0.40 -6.68
C GLY A 164 -1.88 0.02 -5.52
N GLY A 165 -1.15 1.01 -5.04
CA GLY A 165 -0.22 0.84 -3.93
C GLY A 165 0.77 1.99 -3.80
N THR A 166 1.62 1.89 -2.79
CA THR A 166 2.71 2.84 -2.54
C THR A 166 4.04 2.28 -3.04
N LEU A 167 4.98 3.17 -3.28
CA LEU A 167 6.36 2.80 -3.56
C LEU A 167 7.04 2.27 -2.30
N GLU A 168 7.10 0.95 -2.13
CA GLU A 168 7.88 0.36 -1.05
C GLU A 168 9.38 0.49 -1.37
N ALA A 169 10.07 1.33 -0.58
CA ALA A 169 11.50 1.60 -0.68
C ALA A 169 12.36 0.64 0.18
N GLY A 170 11.74 -0.39 0.78
CA GLY A 170 12.31 -1.17 1.87
C GLY A 170 13.17 -2.37 1.47
N MET A 171 13.44 -3.24 2.45
CA MET A 171 14.41 -4.34 2.39
C MET A 171 14.10 -5.39 1.30
N PHE A 172 12.84 -5.54 0.92
CA PHE A 172 12.42 -6.36 -0.22
C PHE A 172 12.04 -5.53 -1.44
N GLY A 173 11.76 -4.23 -1.23
CA GLY A 173 12.08 -3.12 -2.12
C GLY A 173 11.74 -3.39 -3.57
N PHE A 174 10.52 -3.87 -3.82
CA PHE A 174 10.17 -4.30 -5.16
C PHE A 174 10.13 -3.10 -6.10
N GLY A 175 9.96 -1.85 -5.63
CA GLY A 175 9.85 -0.70 -6.53
C GLY A 175 8.77 -0.91 -7.60
N PHE A 176 7.63 -1.49 -7.21
CA PHE A 176 6.58 -2.07 -8.06
C PHE A 176 6.98 -3.29 -8.93
N LYS A 177 7.98 -4.08 -8.54
CA LYS A 177 8.29 -5.39 -9.17
C LYS A 177 7.26 -6.47 -8.83
N GLU A 178 6.44 -6.29 -7.79
CA GLU A 178 5.25 -7.10 -7.58
C GLU A 178 4.02 -6.37 -8.09
N THR A 179 3.18 -7.14 -8.79
CA THR A 179 1.89 -6.78 -9.38
C THR A 179 1.13 -5.81 -8.48
N LEU A 180 0.67 -4.68 -9.03
CA LEU A 180 -0.30 -3.84 -8.34
C LEU A 180 -1.44 -4.73 -7.84
N ARG A 181 -1.87 -4.52 -6.60
CA ARG A 181 -2.97 -5.28 -6.01
C ARG A 181 -4.23 -4.46 -6.07
N PRO A 182 -5.41 -5.10 -6.05
CA PRO A 182 -6.66 -4.35 -5.97
C PRO A 182 -6.65 -3.41 -4.77
N LEU A 183 -6.93 -2.13 -5.00
CA LEU A 183 -6.79 -1.06 -4.01
C LEU A 183 -7.74 -1.24 -2.80
N TYR A 184 -8.77 -2.08 -2.93
CA TYR A 184 -9.68 -2.39 -1.83
C TYR A 184 -9.09 -3.33 -0.76
N GLU A 185 -8.02 -4.05 -1.06
CA GLU A 185 -7.46 -5.04 -0.14
C GLU A 185 -6.76 -4.38 1.05
N TYR A 186 -5.96 -3.35 0.77
CA TYR A 186 -5.17 -2.64 1.77
C TYR A 186 -5.20 -1.13 1.51
N PRO A 187 -5.34 -0.29 2.56
CA PRO A 187 -5.23 1.14 2.40
C PRO A 187 -3.79 1.49 1.97
N ALA A 188 -3.65 2.42 1.04
CA ALA A 188 -2.36 2.92 0.62
C ALA A 188 -1.99 4.16 1.45
N VAL A 189 -0.84 4.15 2.11
CA VAL A 189 -0.32 5.31 2.87
C VAL A 189 1.13 5.54 2.48
N ALA A 190 1.42 6.73 1.96
CA ALA A 190 2.73 7.14 1.50
C ALA A 190 3.25 8.28 2.37
N ASP A 191 3.98 7.92 3.41
CA ASP A 191 4.63 8.87 4.33
C ASP A 191 6.07 9.15 3.85
N PRO A 192 6.44 10.42 3.60
CA PRO A 192 7.77 10.79 3.11
C PRO A 192 8.92 10.41 4.06
N GLN A 193 8.68 9.99 5.30
CA GLN A 193 9.72 9.47 6.20
C GLN A 193 10.09 8.01 5.90
N PHE A 194 9.17 7.24 5.32
CA PHE A 194 9.33 5.79 5.14
C PHE A 194 9.34 5.35 3.67
N VAL A 195 8.63 6.08 2.80
CA VAL A 195 8.48 5.77 1.39
C VAL A 195 8.43 7.05 0.54
N VAL A 196 8.66 6.93 -0.77
CA VAL A 196 8.40 8.06 -1.68
C VAL A 196 6.91 8.39 -1.59
N PRO A 197 6.51 9.67 -1.34
CA PRO A 197 5.11 10.04 -1.12
C PRO A 197 4.33 10.08 -2.44
N ILE A 198 4.19 8.91 -3.06
CA ILE A 198 3.45 8.64 -4.28
C ILE A 198 2.53 7.44 -4.02
N VAL A 199 1.24 7.62 -4.27
CA VAL A 199 0.27 6.52 -4.37
C VAL A 199 -0.08 6.32 -5.84
N ARG A 200 0.20 5.12 -6.39
CA ARG A 200 -0.16 4.74 -7.76
C ARG A 200 -1.55 4.11 -7.78
N VAL A 201 -2.35 4.49 -8.77
CA VAL A 201 -3.70 3.93 -9.02
C VAL A 201 -3.89 3.66 -10.51
N ASP A 202 -4.00 2.39 -10.91
CA ASP A 202 -4.32 1.93 -12.25
C ASP A 202 -5.78 1.52 -12.32
N TYR A 203 -6.55 2.14 -13.22
CA TYR A 203 -7.98 1.91 -13.37
C TYR A 203 -8.33 1.35 -14.75
N GLY A 204 -7.38 0.65 -15.39
CA GLY A 204 -7.56 -0.08 -16.64
C GLY A 204 -7.60 0.80 -17.89
N THR A 205 -8.36 1.89 -17.88
CA THR A 205 -8.42 2.87 -18.98
C THR A 205 -7.40 4.00 -18.83
N GLY A 206 -6.71 4.07 -17.69
CA GLY A 206 -5.72 5.09 -17.39
C GLY A 206 -4.96 4.83 -16.11
N ALA A 207 -4.01 5.71 -15.84
CA ALA A 207 -3.10 5.67 -14.71
C ALA A 207 -3.10 7.00 -13.98
N LEU A 208 -2.95 6.95 -12.66
CA LEU A 208 -2.85 8.12 -11.79
C LEU A 208 -1.74 7.93 -10.75
N ASN A 209 -0.89 8.96 -10.60
CA ASN A 209 -0.04 9.13 -9.41
C ASN A 209 -0.56 10.28 -8.56
N PHE A 210 -0.81 10.01 -7.28
CA PHE A 210 -1.08 11.01 -6.26
C PHE A 210 0.21 11.33 -5.50
N CYS A 211 0.68 12.56 -5.56
CA CYS A 211 2.03 12.95 -5.12
C CYS A 211 2.04 14.09 -4.10
N SER A 212 2.93 14.02 -3.10
CA SER A 212 3.36 15.18 -2.31
C SER A 212 4.63 15.70 -2.96
N ASP A 213 4.51 16.77 -3.73
CA ASP A 213 5.59 17.25 -4.60
C ASP A 213 6.75 17.84 -3.79
N ASP A 214 6.48 18.39 -2.60
CA ASP A 214 7.49 18.97 -1.72
C ASP A 214 7.96 18.05 -0.58
N LEU A 215 7.45 16.81 -0.53
CA LEU A 215 7.79 15.80 0.46
C LEU A 215 7.49 16.22 1.92
N LYS A 216 6.51 17.11 2.12
CA LYS A 216 6.17 17.68 3.44
C LYS A 216 4.98 17.03 4.14
N CYS A 217 4.15 16.27 3.41
CA CYS A 217 2.95 15.64 3.96
C CYS A 217 2.86 14.18 3.56
N SER A 218 2.18 13.38 4.38
CA SER A 218 1.82 12.02 3.99
C SER A 218 0.57 12.04 3.12
N LEU A 219 0.46 11.07 2.24
CA LEU A 219 -0.72 10.85 1.39
C LEU A 219 -1.38 9.54 1.76
N SER A 220 -2.71 9.48 1.67
CA SER A 220 -3.41 8.22 1.85
C SER A 220 -4.61 8.09 0.91
N VAL A 221 -4.82 6.85 0.48
CA VAL A 221 -6.02 6.39 -0.21
C VAL A 221 -6.56 5.21 0.63
N PRO A 222 -7.53 5.45 1.53
CA PRO A 222 -8.05 4.43 2.42
C PRO A 222 -9.04 3.52 1.68
N TYR A 223 -9.78 2.69 2.42
CA TYR A 223 -10.76 1.78 1.83
C TYR A 223 -11.84 2.49 1.00
N SER A 224 -12.41 1.73 0.07
CA SER A 224 -13.51 2.18 -0.78
C SER A 224 -14.71 2.67 0.05
N THR A 225 -15.22 3.85 -0.27
CA THR A 225 -16.49 4.39 0.25
C THR A 225 -17.71 3.76 -0.41
N ASN A 226 -17.49 2.97 -1.46
CA ASN A 226 -18.49 2.14 -2.13
C ASN A 226 -18.08 0.66 -2.04
N PRO A 227 -18.28 -0.03 -0.90
CA PRO A 227 -17.82 -1.41 -0.72
C PRO A 227 -18.39 -2.44 -1.72
N PRO A 228 -19.65 -2.32 -2.22
CA PRO A 228 -20.15 -3.24 -3.24
C PRO A 228 -19.42 -3.16 -4.57
N ALA A 229 -19.19 -1.95 -5.11
CA ALA A 229 -18.55 -1.78 -6.41
C ALA A 229 -17.02 -1.67 -6.33
N LYS A 230 -16.50 -1.22 -5.17
CA LYS A 230 -15.06 -1.05 -4.89
C LYS A 230 -14.35 -0.08 -5.85
N THR A 231 -15.07 0.96 -6.28
CA THR A 231 -14.59 1.93 -7.28
C THR A 231 -14.38 3.35 -6.74
N SER A 232 -14.86 3.67 -5.54
CA SER A 232 -14.87 5.04 -5.02
C SER A 232 -13.90 5.18 -3.84
N TYR A 233 -12.89 6.04 -3.96
CA TYR A 233 -11.81 6.15 -2.97
C TYR A 233 -11.52 7.61 -2.63
N PRO A 234 -11.42 7.98 -1.33
CA PRO A 234 -11.01 9.31 -0.94
C PRO A 234 -9.50 9.49 -1.08
N PHE A 235 -9.08 10.68 -1.50
CA PHE A 235 -7.69 11.08 -1.63
C PHE A 235 -7.40 12.10 -0.53
N ILE A 236 -6.54 11.70 0.41
CA ILE A 236 -6.33 12.42 1.66
C ILE A 236 -4.86 12.80 1.79
N MET A 237 -4.60 14.01 2.26
CA MET A 237 -3.30 14.40 2.78
C MET A 237 -3.35 14.48 4.31
N ASN A 238 -2.25 14.13 4.98
CA ASN A 238 -2.08 14.42 6.40
C ASN A 238 -0.85 15.29 6.59
N CYS A 239 -1.03 16.36 7.35
CA CYS A 239 0.04 17.29 7.72
C CYS A 239 0.14 17.37 9.24
N HIS A 240 1.35 17.65 9.71
CA HIS A 240 1.70 17.61 11.13
C HIS A 240 2.34 18.93 11.56
N GLU A 241 2.36 19.16 12.87
CA GLU A 241 3.15 20.21 13.53
C GLU A 241 2.87 21.65 13.05
N ILE A 242 1.59 22.00 12.87
CA ILE A 242 1.21 23.37 12.47
C ILE A 242 1.05 24.23 13.73
N LYS A 243 2.11 24.97 14.05
CA LYS A 243 2.21 25.84 15.23
C LYS A 243 1.12 26.92 15.27
N PRO A 244 0.71 27.37 16.47
CA PRO A 244 -0.18 28.51 16.65
C PRO A 244 0.29 29.75 15.87
N GLY A 245 -0.62 30.42 15.18
CA GLY A 245 -0.35 31.63 14.39
C GLY A 245 0.50 31.41 13.13
N SER A 246 0.82 30.16 12.77
CA SER A 246 1.65 29.84 11.61
C SER A 246 0.83 29.50 10.36
N LEU A 247 1.49 29.63 9.20
CA LEU A 247 1.00 29.21 7.89
C LEU A 247 1.90 28.09 7.37
N ALA A 248 1.33 26.93 7.07
CA ALA A 248 2.00 25.84 6.38
C ALA A 248 1.52 25.75 4.93
N THR A 249 2.45 25.45 4.01
CA THR A 249 2.15 25.29 2.58
C THR A 249 2.61 23.93 2.09
N PHE A 250 1.73 23.26 1.36
CA PHE A 250 1.93 21.94 0.78
C PHE A 250 1.61 21.96 -0.71
N ASN A 251 2.45 21.31 -1.51
CA ASN A 251 2.25 21.16 -2.94
C ASN A 251 1.94 19.69 -3.23
N ILE A 252 0.76 19.46 -3.80
CA ILE A 252 0.23 18.14 -4.07
C ILE A 252 -0.21 18.08 -5.53
N SER A 253 -0.06 16.91 -6.17
CA SER A 253 -0.54 16.73 -7.53
C SER A 253 -1.24 15.39 -7.78
N LEU A 254 -2.19 15.41 -8.71
CA LEU A 254 -2.71 14.24 -9.39
C LEU A 254 -2.15 14.25 -10.82
N ARG A 255 -1.42 13.20 -11.18
CA ARG A 255 -0.70 13.11 -12.46
C ARG A 255 -1.26 11.96 -13.27
N PHE A 256 -1.88 12.28 -14.39
CA PHE A 256 -2.59 11.31 -15.21
C PHE A 256 -1.75 10.84 -16.39
N GLY A 257 -1.95 9.60 -16.79
CA GLY A 257 -1.33 9.03 -17.98
C GLY A 257 -2.21 7.94 -18.61
N PRO A 258 -1.88 7.50 -19.82
CA PRO A 258 -2.53 6.34 -20.43
C PRO A 258 -2.38 5.10 -19.54
N ALA A 259 -3.22 4.09 -19.78
CA ALA A 259 -3.11 2.79 -19.13
C ALA A 259 -1.68 2.24 -19.22
N ASN A 260 -1.21 1.56 -18.17
CA ASN A 260 0.15 1.05 -18.04
C ASN A 260 1.26 2.09 -17.86
N SER A 261 0.95 3.40 -17.74
CA SER A 261 1.98 4.39 -17.38
C SER A 261 2.65 4.00 -16.06
N ARG A 262 3.98 4.01 -16.02
CA ARG A 262 4.73 3.65 -14.82
C ARG A 262 4.90 4.88 -13.95
N VAL A 263 5.24 4.66 -12.68
CA VAL A 263 5.49 5.78 -11.77
C VAL A 263 6.56 6.76 -12.24
N PRO A 264 7.75 6.34 -12.73
CA PRO A 264 8.74 7.30 -13.24
C PRO A 264 8.25 8.07 -14.48
N ASP A 265 7.33 7.52 -15.27
CA ASP A 265 6.81 8.22 -16.46
C ASP A 265 5.95 9.44 -16.05
N LEU A 266 5.35 9.43 -14.85
CA LEU A 266 4.46 10.49 -14.36
C LEU A 266 5.08 11.36 -13.26
N SER A 267 6.04 10.82 -12.50
CA SER A 267 6.55 11.44 -11.25
C SER A 267 8.07 11.36 -11.06
N HIS A 268 8.84 11.38 -12.15
CA HIS A 268 10.30 11.37 -12.10
C HIS A 268 10.90 12.41 -11.15
N ASP A 269 10.42 13.66 -11.20
CA ASP A 269 10.90 14.77 -10.37
C ASP A 269 10.67 14.53 -8.87
N VAL A 270 9.62 13.80 -8.48
CA VAL A 270 9.37 13.45 -7.08
C VAL A 270 10.32 12.35 -6.63
N LEU A 271 10.63 11.38 -7.51
CA LEU A 271 11.63 10.34 -7.24
C LEU A 271 13.03 10.94 -7.06
N GLU A 272 13.43 11.86 -7.94
CA GLU A 272 14.71 12.58 -7.82
C GLU A 272 14.80 13.37 -6.53
N ARG A 273 13.80 14.20 -6.23
CA ARG A 273 13.77 15.00 -5.00
C ARG A 273 13.82 14.12 -3.74
N TYR A 274 13.15 12.96 -3.77
CA TYR A 274 13.20 12.02 -2.65
C TYR A 274 14.59 11.40 -2.49
N ALA A 275 15.22 10.96 -3.58
CA ALA A 275 16.58 10.42 -3.57
C ALA A 275 17.63 11.46 -3.14
N GLU A 276 17.44 12.73 -3.49
CA GLU A 276 18.27 13.85 -3.02
C GLU A 276 18.11 14.11 -1.52
N LYS A 277 16.87 14.08 -1.00
CA LYS A 277 16.58 14.30 0.42
C LYS A 277 17.05 13.13 1.30
N TYR A 278 16.92 11.90 0.79
CA TYR A 278 17.26 10.65 1.48
C TYR A 278 18.27 9.86 0.66
N PRO A 279 19.54 10.33 0.56
CA PRO A 279 20.55 9.64 -0.21
C PRO A 279 20.84 8.26 0.39
N PHE A 280 21.14 7.29 -0.47
CA PHE A 280 21.62 5.99 -0.03
C PHE A 280 22.87 6.18 0.85
N GLN A 281 22.79 5.74 2.11
CA GLN A 281 23.92 5.81 3.04
C GLN A 281 25.02 4.82 2.65
N ILE A 282 24.64 3.75 1.95
CA ILE A 282 25.53 2.70 1.51
C ILE A 282 26.02 3.02 0.10
N ASN A 283 27.29 3.41 -0.02
CA ASN A 283 27.95 3.56 -1.31
C ASN A 283 28.89 2.37 -1.56
N TRP A 284 28.34 1.26 -2.06
CA TRP A 284 29.14 0.11 -2.46
C TRP A 284 29.80 0.36 -3.81
N THR A 285 31.13 0.24 -3.85
CA THR A 285 31.90 0.24 -5.10
C THR A 285 31.68 -1.06 -5.88
N ASP A 286 31.46 -2.17 -5.19
CA ASP A 286 31.04 -3.44 -5.81
C ASP A 286 29.51 -3.51 -5.88
N ARG A 287 28.97 -3.43 -7.10
CA ARG A 287 27.53 -3.49 -7.39
C ARG A 287 27.07 -4.88 -7.83
N ARG A 288 27.93 -5.90 -7.76
CA ARG A 288 27.55 -7.28 -8.05
C ARG A 288 26.45 -7.76 -7.09
N PRO A 289 25.55 -8.66 -7.51
CA PRO A 289 24.46 -9.09 -6.65
C PRO A 289 24.94 -9.88 -5.43
N ILE A 290 24.12 -9.91 -4.38
CA ILE A 290 24.24 -10.84 -3.25
C ILE A 290 23.10 -11.84 -3.39
N GLY A 291 23.39 -13.14 -3.43
CA GLY A 291 22.35 -14.14 -3.52
C GLY A 291 21.59 -14.32 -2.21
N ALA A 292 20.29 -14.64 -2.28
CA ALA A 292 19.49 -15.02 -1.14
C ALA A 292 19.15 -16.51 -1.25
N ILE A 293 19.50 -17.30 -0.23
CA ILE A 293 19.22 -18.74 -0.18
C ILE A 293 18.32 -19.00 1.02
N PHE A 294 17.09 -19.43 0.75
CA PHE A 294 16.13 -19.84 1.77
C PHE A 294 16.18 -21.35 1.91
N LEU A 295 16.42 -21.85 3.13
CA LEU A 295 16.44 -23.29 3.37
C LEU A 295 15.05 -23.84 3.74
N ALA A 296 14.19 -23.01 4.34
CA ALA A 296 12.86 -23.40 4.80
C ALA A 296 11.78 -22.36 4.44
N SER A 297 10.51 -22.78 4.47
CA SER A 297 9.35 -21.92 4.15
C SER A 297 8.13 -22.28 4.97
N SER A 298 7.47 -21.27 5.54
CA SER A 298 6.26 -21.42 6.36
C SER A 298 5.07 -22.00 5.61
N ALA A 299 5.09 -21.96 4.27
CA ALA A 299 4.05 -22.55 3.42
C ALA A 299 4.10 -24.09 3.36
N ILE A 300 5.17 -24.72 3.88
CA ILE A 300 5.32 -26.18 3.90
C ILE A 300 4.91 -26.71 5.27
N GLU A 301 3.81 -27.46 5.34
CA GLU A 301 3.29 -28.03 6.59
C GLU A 301 2.97 -29.52 6.43
N VAL A 302 3.96 -30.38 6.69
CA VAL A 302 3.82 -31.83 6.58
C VAL A 302 4.58 -32.54 7.70
N ALA A 303 4.00 -33.61 8.23
CA ALA A 303 4.55 -34.32 9.40
C ALA A 303 5.94 -34.93 9.15
N THR A 304 6.25 -35.28 7.90
CA THR A 304 7.55 -35.82 7.47
C THR A 304 8.65 -34.76 7.32
N ASN A 305 8.32 -33.48 7.47
CA ASN A 305 9.21 -32.33 7.32
C ASN A 305 8.86 -31.22 8.33
N PRO A 306 8.94 -31.49 9.64
CA PRO A 306 8.47 -30.55 10.67
C PRO A 306 9.13 -29.17 10.54
N ARG A 307 10.45 -29.13 10.26
CA ARG A 307 11.25 -27.91 10.05
C ARG A 307 11.03 -27.19 8.72
N ARG A 308 10.09 -27.67 7.88
CA ARG A 308 9.61 -26.97 6.68
C ARG A 308 10.68 -26.70 5.62
N TRP A 309 11.66 -27.60 5.46
CA TRP A 309 12.73 -27.45 4.47
C TRP A 309 12.20 -27.42 3.02
N ILE A 310 12.59 -26.41 2.24
CA ILE A 310 12.17 -26.21 0.84
C ILE A 310 12.71 -27.34 -0.04
N LEU A 311 13.97 -27.72 0.17
CA LEU A 311 14.65 -28.80 -0.57
C LEU A 311 13.96 -30.17 -0.42
N ASN A 312 13.12 -30.30 0.61
CA ASN A 312 12.38 -31.51 0.91
C ASN A 312 10.94 -31.47 0.35
N SER A 313 10.22 -30.35 0.51
CA SER A 313 8.80 -30.22 0.13
C SER A 313 7.93 -31.44 0.54
N GLY A 314 8.31 -32.14 1.62
CA GLY A 314 7.63 -33.34 2.14
C GLY A 314 8.00 -34.69 1.53
N LYS A 315 8.91 -34.74 0.55
CA LYS A 315 9.27 -35.99 -0.18
C LYS A 315 10.24 -36.90 0.58
N ILE A 316 10.97 -36.35 1.54
CA ILE A 316 11.95 -37.02 2.41
C ILE A 316 11.36 -37.02 3.81
N ASP A 317 11.23 -38.20 4.41
CA ASP A 317 10.80 -38.33 5.81
C ASP A 317 11.97 -38.14 6.79
N ILE A 318 12.22 -36.89 7.16
CA ILE A 318 13.35 -36.50 8.02
C ILE A 318 13.15 -36.91 9.49
N THR A 319 12.00 -37.50 9.83
CA THR A 319 11.76 -38.07 11.17
C THR A 319 12.51 -39.40 11.34
N THR A 320 12.91 -40.03 10.24
CA THR A 320 13.64 -41.30 10.22
C THR A 320 15.15 -41.11 10.04
N ASP A 321 15.98 -42.03 10.54
CA ASP A 321 17.44 -41.97 10.33
C ASP A 321 17.83 -42.06 8.86
N GLN A 322 17.09 -42.83 8.06
CA GLN A 322 17.30 -42.90 6.61
C GLN A 322 16.99 -41.55 5.95
N GLY A 323 15.86 -40.93 6.28
CA GLY A 323 15.50 -39.63 5.72
C GLY A 323 16.44 -38.51 6.16
N LYS A 324 16.94 -38.53 7.41
CA LYS A 324 18.00 -37.60 7.85
C LYS A 324 19.26 -37.71 6.99
N ARG A 325 19.70 -38.94 6.64
CA ARG A 325 20.84 -39.13 5.73
C ARG A 325 20.57 -38.54 4.34
N VAL A 326 19.42 -38.84 3.76
CA VAL A 326 19.03 -38.32 2.42
C VAL A 326 18.90 -36.81 2.44
N PHE A 327 18.36 -36.23 3.51
CA PHE A 327 18.26 -34.79 3.71
C PHE A 327 19.65 -34.12 3.73
N ARG A 328 20.61 -34.68 4.48
CA ARG A 328 21.98 -34.15 4.54
C ARG A 328 22.65 -34.12 3.15
N GLU A 329 22.49 -35.19 2.38
CA GLU A 329 22.99 -35.23 1.00
C GLU A 329 22.30 -34.20 0.10
N ALA A 330 20.99 -34.02 0.26
CA ALA A 330 20.22 -33.03 -0.49
C ALA A 330 20.63 -31.59 -0.15
N LEU A 331 20.92 -31.28 1.13
CA LEU A 331 21.41 -29.97 1.56
C LEU A 331 22.78 -29.65 0.95
N LEU A 332 23.70 -30.61 0.93
CA LEU A 332 25.01 -30.41 0.29
C LEU A 332 24.89 -30.23 -1.23
N ARG A 333 23.95 -30.94 -1.87
CA ARG A 333 23.65 -30.77 -3.30
C ARG A 333 23.04 -29.40 -3.61
N LEU A 334 22.20 -28.89 -2.71
CA LEU A 334 21.69 -27.53 -2.80
C LEU A 334 22.84 -26.52 -2.76
N ALA A 335 23.80 -26.67 -1.85
CA ALA A 335 24.98 -25.81 -1.79
C ALA A 335 25.75 -25.78 -3.12
N ASP A 336 26.02 -26.96 -3.70
CA ASP A 336 26.74 -27.07 -4.97
C ASP A 336 25.99 -26.37 -6.11
N ASN A 337 24.68 -26.56 -6.19
CA ASN A 337 23.84 -25.88 -7.18
C ASN A 337 23.81 -24.36 -6.97
N SER A 338 23.68 -23.91 -5.72
CA SER A 338 23.69 -22.49 -5.36
C SER A 338 25.02 -21.84 -5.70
N ILE A 339 26.15 -22.50 -5.47
CA ILE A 339 27.47 -21.99 -5.85
C ILE A 339 27.54 -21.75 -7.36
N ASN A 340 27.04 -22.68 -8.18
CA ASN A 340 27.02 -22.51 -9.63
C ASN A 340 26.18 -21.29 -10.03
N VAL A 341 24.97 -21.14 -9.46
CA VAL A 341 24.11 -19.96 -9.72
C VAL A 341 24.79 -18.65 -9.29
N LEU A 342 25.45 -18.63 -8.12
CA LEU A 342 26.16 -17.45 -7.64
C LEU A 342 27.32 -17.08 -8.57
N LYS A 343 28.07 -18.07 -9.07
CA LYS A 343 29.16 -17.85 -10.04
C LYS A 343 28.64 -17.35 -11.38
N ASP A 344 27.57 -17.95 -11.90
CA ASP A 344 26.92 -17.54 -13.15
C ASP A 344 26.37 -16.11 -13.07
N ALA A 345 25.83 -15.72 -11.91
CA ALA A 345 25.37 -14.36 -11.66
C ALA A 345 26.49 -13.36 -11.36
N ASN A 346 27.75 -13.82 -11.30
CA ASN A 346 28.89 -13.06 -10.81
C ASN A 346 28.58 -12.37 -9.47
N ALA A 347 28.01 -13.11 -8.52
CA ALA A 347 27.63 -12.58 -7.22
C ALA A 347 28.87 -12.27 -6.34
N GLN A 348 28.76 -11.27 -5.47
CA GLN A 348 29.81 -10.94 -4.50
C GLN A 348 29.70 -11.74 -3.20
N GLY A 349 28.58 -12.45 -3.00
CA GLY A 349 28.34 -13.25 -1.81
C GLY A 349 26.91 -13.75 -1.75
N MET A 350 26.51 -14.23 -0.57
CA MET A 350 25.16 -14.70 -0.32
C MET A 350 24.72 -14.46 1.13
N ILE A 351 23.40 -14.49 1.34
CA ILE A 351 22.76 -14.55 2.65
C ILE A 351 21.96 -15.86 2.69
N THR A 352 22.27 -16.72 3.66
CA THR A 352 21.48 -17.93 3.94
C THR A 352 20.49 -17.64 5.05
N TRP A 353 19.21 -17.94 4.79
CA TRP A 353 18.10 -17.78 5.71
C TRP A 353 17.65 -19.13 6.27
N ASP A 354 17.20 -19.08 7.53
CA ASP A 354 16.58 -20.18 8.27
C ASP A 354 17.45 -21.47 8.36
N PRO A 355 18.73 -21.38 8.78
CA PRO A 355 19.55 -22.57 9.00
C PRO A 355 18.99 -23.52 10.06
N GLU A 356 18.08 -23.06 10.92
CA GLU A 356 17.35 -23.82 11.93
C GLU A 356 15.97 -24.34 11.47
N GLY A 357 15.54 -24.00 10.25
CA GLY A 357 14.21 -24.30 9.73
C GLY A 357 13.13 -23.33 10.21
N GLN A 358 11.87 -23.59 9.85
CA GLN A 358 10.71 -22.74 10.17
C GLN A 358 9.60 -23.47 10.96
N GLU A 359 9.97 -24.48 11.74
CA GLU A 359 9.07 -24.94 12.82
C GLU A 359 9.26 -24.00 13.99
N PHE A 360 8.24 -23.17 14.25
CA PHE A 360 8.25 -22.22 15.36
C PHE A 360 7.33 -22.74 16.48
N PRO A 361 7.86 -23.46 17.49
CA PRO A 361 7.08 -23.88 18.67
C PRO A 361 6.46 -22.71 19.45
N ALA A 362 7.01 -21.51 19.29
CA ALA A 362 6.51 -20.26 19.85
C ALA A 362 6.19 -19.27 18.71
N ALA A 363 5.54 -18.14 19.03
CA ALA A 363 5.08 -17.17 18.03
C ALA A 363 6.18 -16.30 17.38
N CYS A 364 7.46 -16.69 17.43
CA CYS A 364 8.56 -15.88 16.90
C CYS A 364 9.64 -16.69 16.15
N TYR A 365 10.26 -15.99 15.18
CA TYR A 365 11.50 -16.38 14.52
C TYR A 365 12.67 -16.33 15.50
N TYR A 366 13.57 -17.34 15.48
CA TYR A 366 14.70 -17.41 16.39
C TYR A 366 15.90 -16.58 15.89
N GLY A 367 16.31 -16.75 14.62
CA GLY A 367 17.33 -15.90 14.00
C GLY A 367 18.73 -16.02 14.60
N ASP A 368 19.00 -17.09 15.34
CA ASP A 368 20.31 -17.37 15.94
C ASP A 368 20.87 -18.68 15.36
N PRO A 369 21.84 -18.62 14.42
CA PRO A 369 22.40 -19.83 13.82
C PRO A 369 23.13 -20.73 14.82
N ARG A 370 23.44 -20.24 16.03
CA ARG A 370 24.03 -21.07 17.09
C ARG A 370 23.03 -22.07 17.67
N LEU A 371 21.74 -21.86 17.44
CA LEU A 371 20.68 -22.77 17.88
C LEU A 371 20.41 -23.90 16.88
N THR A 372 21.00 -23.87 15.68
CA THR A 372 20.80 -24.90 14.66
C THR A 372 21.04 -26.33 15.17
N PRO A 373 22.08 -26.65 15.96
CA PRO A 373 22.26 -28.01 16.48
C PRO A 373 21.13 -28.47 17.42
N THR A 374 20.48 -27.53 18.12
CA THR A 374 19.36 -27.82 19.04
C THR A 374 18.03 -27.90 18.30
N LEU A 375 17.80 -26.98 17.37
CA LEU A 375 16.52 -26.87 16.65
C LEU A 375 16.47 -27.84 15.47
N ALA A 376 17.51 -27.90 14.65
CA ALA A 376 17.59 -28.73 13.45
C ALA A 376 18.53 -29.93 13.63
N SER A 377 18.23 -30.80 14.60
CA SER A 377 19.06 -31.97 14.92
C SER A 377 19.28 -32.96 13.74
N GLU A 378 18.43 -32.90 12.72
CA GLU A 378 18.61 -33.61 11.45
C GLU A 378 19.89 -33.18 10.71
N THR A 379 20.42 -31.99 10.98
CA THR A 379 21.68 -31.50 10.44
C THR A 379 22.91 -32.10 11.14
N GLU A 380 22.74 -32.66 12.33
CA GLU A 380 23.82 -33.22 13.14
C GLU A 380 24.14 -34.66 12.76
N PHE A 381 25.41 -35.06 12.80
CA PHE A 381 25.79 -36.47 12.71
C PHE A 381 25.73 -37.08 14.12
N GLY A 382 25.06 -38.21 14.31
CA GLY A 382 25.06 -38.87 15.63
C GLY A 382 26.48 -39.24 16.06
N GLY A 383 26.90 -38.78 17.24
CA GLY A 383 28.24 -39.02 17.83
C GLY A 383 29.11 -37.76 17.93
N GLU A 384 29.84 -37.63 19.03
CA GLU A 384 30.63 -36.42 19.36
C GLU A 384 31.79 -36.18 18.35
N GLY A 385 31.90 -34.94 17.87
CA GLY A 385 33.12 -34.42 17.23
C GLY A 385 33.13 -34.32 15.69
N ARG A 386 32.05 -34.66 14.98
CA ARG A 386 31.96 -34.48 13.52
C ARG A 386 31.27 -33.16 13.19
N ALA A 387 31.84 -32.36 12.27
CA ALA A 387 31.20 -31.14 11.77
C ALA A 387 29.81 -31.46 11.20
N SER A 388 28.80 -30.72 11.63
CA SER A 388 27.41 -30.88 11.18
C SER A 388 27.30 -30.73 9.66
N VAL A 389 26.21 -31.20 9.05
CA VAL A 389 26.02 -30.99 7.60
C VAL A 389 25.85 -29.50 7.30
N ILE A 390 25.33 -28.71 8.24
CA ILE A 390 25.14 -27.27 8.05
C ILE A 390 26.50 -26.55 8.03
N ASP A 391 27.47 -26.99 8.85
CA ASP A 391 28.84 -26.49 8.78
C ASP A 391 29.51 -26.87 7.44
N GLN A 392 29.29 -28.09 6.97
CA GLN A 392 29.79 -28.54 5.67
C GLN A 392 29.14 -27.77 4.51
N TYR A 393 27.85 -27.46 4.61
CA TYR A 393 27.14 -26.58 3.69
C TYR A 393 27.84 -25.22 3.61
N PHE A 394 28.10 -24.55 4.73
CA PHE A 394 28.78 -23.25 4.73
C PHE A 394 30.25 -23.34 4.28
N ALA A 395 30.94 -24.43 4.60
CA ALA A 395 32.32 -24.65 4.18
C ALA A 395 32.45 -24.71 2.65
N LYS A 396 31.48 -25.27 1.93
CA LYS A 396 31.47 -25.29 0.46
C LYS A 396 31.56 -23.88 -0.13
N PHE A 397 30.79 -22.93 0.39
CA PHE A 397 30.82 -21.54 -0.09
C PHE A 397 32.10 -20.79 0.26
N ARG A 398 32.80 -21.16 1.35
CA ARG A 398 34.08 -20.55 1.71
C ARG A 398 35.23 -20.97 0.79
N VAL A 399 35.13 -22.17 0.21
CA VAL A 399 36.19 -22.76 -0.64
C VAL A 399 35.94 -22.46 -2.12
N ALA A 400 34.69 -22.27 -2.53
CA ALA A 400 34.27 -22.03 -3.91
C ALA A 400 34.66 -20.64 -4.41
#